data_AF-A0A0K0FXW8-F1
#
_entry.id   AF-A0A0K0FXW8-F1
#
_cell.length_a   1.000
_cell.length_b   1.000
_cell.length_c   1.000
_cell.angle_alpha   90.00
_cell.angle_beta   90.00
_cell.angle_gamma   90.00
#
_symmetry.space_group_name_H-M   'P 1'
#
loop_
_entity.id
_entity.type
_entity.pdbx_description
1 polymer ?
#
loop_
_entity_poly.entity_id
_entity_poly.type
_entity_poly.pdbx_seq_one_letter_code
_entity_poly.pdbx_strand_id
1 'polypeptide(L)'
;MMTAIICFLKNETKYTLSKRHFKDEIFSQRFCGTSNEGVSFNELEKKFTQNGFDEEWSNLAIIRDPIERFVSGFVDKCVLNREWMKKSSICGGCKMDIKCFIEVLYDRMYKRSINGEKLNNFDDQHFFPQNWFVKVIFLC
;
A
#
# COMPACT_ATOMS: atom_id res chain seq x y z
N MET A 1 1.72 -4.98 7.79
CA MET A 1 2.53 -6.22 7.77
C MET A 1 3.89 -6.06 7.10
N MET A 2 4.03 -5.75 5.79
CA MET A 2 5.35 -5.68 5.13
C MET A 2 6.37 -4.76 5.81
N THR A 3 5.95 -3.57 6.25
CA THR A 3 6.79 -2.64 7.03
C THR A 3 7.36 -3.29 8.29
N ALA A 4 6.59 -4.14 8.95
CA ALA A 4 6.98 -4.78 10.19
C ALA A 4 8.03 -5.88 9.96
N ILE A 5 7.87 -6.67 8.89
CA ILE A 5 8.86 -7.66 8.47
C ILE A 5 10.17 -6.97 8.13
N ILE A 6 10.12 -5.90 7.34
CA ILE A 6 11.31 -5.10 7.00
C ILE A 6 11.93 -4.49 8.26
N CYS A 7 11.11 -4.01 9.21
CA CYS A 7 11.67 -3.48 10.45
C CYS A 7 12.35 -4.53 11.31
N PHE A 8 11.77 -5.73 11.39
CA PHE A 8 12.38 -6.86 12.07
C PHE A 8 13.73 -7.22 11.44
N LEU A 9 13.80 -7.30 10.11
CA LEU A 9 15.06 -7.57 9.39
C LEU A 9 16.12 -6.48 9.62
N LYS A 10 15.71 -5.22 9.74
CA LYS A 10 16.63 -4.11 10.01
C LYS A 10 17.21 -4.13 11.43
N ASN A 11 16.40 -4.47 12.44
CA ASN A 11 16.84 -4.55 13.82
C ASN A 11 15.95 -5.48 14.64
N GLU A 12 16.30 -6.77 14.60
CA GLU A 12 15.58 -7.85 15.28
C GLU A 12 15.47 -7.60 16.78
N THR A 13 16.56 -7.19 17.43
CA THR A 13 16.61 -6.95 18.88
C THR A 13 15.61 -5.87 19.28
N LYS A 14 15.61 -4.74 18.60
CA LYS A 14 14.69 -3.63 18.88
C LYS A 14 13.24 -4.01 18.64
N TYR A 15 12.96 -4.77 17.56
CA TYR A 15 11.62 -5.23 17.27
C TYR A 15 11.12 -6.23 18.31
N THR A 16 11.94 -7.22 18.69
CA THR A 16 11.59 -8.25 19.68
C THR A 16 11.38 -7.65 21.07
N LEU A 17 12.22 -6.68 21.48
CA LEU A 17 12.06 -5.95 22.75
C LEU A 17 10.76 -5.13 22.81
N SER A 18 10.20 -4.73 21.66
CA SER A 18 8.91 -4.04 21.61
C SER A 18 7.71 -4.92 21.98
N LYS A 19 7.90 -6.25 22.03
CA LYS A 19 6.85 -7.26 22.27
C LYS A 19 5.65 -7.17 21.32
N ARG A 20 5.84 -6.57 20.13
CA ARG A 20 4.82 -6.51 19.08
C ARG A 20 4.89 -7.73 18.17
N HIS A 21 3.73 -8.23 17.76
CA HIS A 21 3.64 -9.23 16.70
C HIS A 21 3.27 -8.59 15.36
N PHE A 22 3.60 -9.28 14.25
CA PHE A 22 3.25 -8.82 12.91
C PHE A 22 1.74 -8.62 12.70
N LYS A 23 0.90 -9.34 13.45
CA LYS A 23 -0.57 -9.20 13.42
C LYS A 23 -1.07 -7.91 14.07
N ASP A 24 -0.29 -7.33 14.99
CA ASP A 24 -0.66 -6.11 15.72
C ASP A 24 -0.37 -4.85 14.88
N GLU A 25 0.30 -5.01 13.74
CA GLU A 25 0.73 -3.93 12.86
C GLU A 25 -0.40 -3.50 11.91
N ILE A 26 -1.25 -2.62 12.43
CA ILE A 26 -2.32 -1.94 11.70
C ILE A 26 -1.83 -0.62 11.09
N PHE A 27 -2.53 -0.11 10.07
CA PHE A 27 -2.13 1.11 9.34
C PHE A 27 -1.93 2.31 10.28
N SER A 28 -2.77 2.49 11.30
CA SER A 28 -2.68 3.61 12.25
C SER A 28 -1.58 3.47 13.29
N GLN A 29 -1.02 2.27 13.51
CA GLN A 29 -0.11 1.99 14.63
C GLN A 29 1.12 1.18 14.19
N ARG A 30 1.88 1.73 13.24
CA ARG A 30 3.09 1.07 12.71
C ARG A 30 4.32 1.37 13.56
N PHE A 31 4.98 0.36 14.12
CA PHE A 31 6.15 0.55 15.01
C PHE A 31 7.29 1.32 14.32
N CYS A 32 7.53 1.00 13.04
CA CYS A 32 8.62 1.59 12.24
C CYS A 32 8.10 2.45 11.09
N GLY A 33 6.86 2.91 11.18
CA GLY A 33 6.23 3.72 10.14
C GLY A 33 6.99 5.00 9.85
N THR A 34 7.48 5.69 10.89
CA THR A 34 8.23 6.95 10.75
C THR A 34 9.71 6.73 10.43
N SER A 35 10.26 5.54 10.69
CA SER A 35 11.68 5.29 10.48
C SER A 35 11.95 4.75 9.07
N ASN A 36 11.17 3.78 8.59
CA ASN A 36 11.52 2.98 7.42
C ASN A 36 10.59 3.18 6.21
N GLU A 37 9.59 4.05 6.29
CA GLU A 37 8.69 4.35 5.17
C GLU A 37 9.00 5.74 4.58
N GLY A 38 8.68 5.88 3.30
CA GLY A 38 8.66 7.16 2.59
C GLY A 38 7.59 7.15 1.51
N VAL A 39 7.15 8.32 1.08
CA VAL A 39 6.16 8.47 0.02
C VAL A 39 6.78 8.54 -1.38
N SER A 40 8.09 8.73 -1.47
CA SER A 40 8.85 8.73 -2.73
C SER A 40 10.30 8.31 -2.53
N PHE A 41 10.95 7.90 -3.62
CA PHE A 41 12.39 7.64 -3.62
C PHE A 41 13.19 8.88 -3.22
N ASN A 42 12.85 10.07 -3.73
CA ASN A 42 13.54 11.32 -3.40
C ASN A 42 13.47 11.65 -1.90
N GLU A 43 12.34 11.34 -1.24
CA GLU A 43 12.21 11.55 0.21
C GLU A 43 13.10 10.57 0.98
N LEU A 44 13.13 9.30 0.56
CA LEU A 44 13.98 8.28 1.18
C LEU A 44 15.46 8.57 0.96
N GLU A 45 15.85 8.94 -0.25
CA GLU A 45 17.20 9.37 -0.59
C GLU A 45 17.63 10.54 0.31
N LYS A 46 16.83 11.61 0.39
CA LYS A 46 17.14 12.71 1.32
C LYS A 46 17.27 12.26 2.77
N LYS A 47 16.43 11.32 3.21
CA LYS A 47 16.40 10.83 4.59
C LYS A 47 17.60 9.95 4.95
N PHE A 48 18.13 9.19 4.00
CA PHE A 48 19.17 8.19 4.25
C PHE A 48 20.54 8.57 3.67
N THR A 49 20.60 9.32 2.57
CA THR A 49 21.84 9.82 1.95
C THR A 49 22.46 11.01 2.69
N GLN A 50 21.69 11.73 3.52
CA GLN A 50 22.23 12.80 4.39
C GLN A 50 23.34 12.33 5.35
N ASN A 51 23.47 11.02 5.57
CA ASN A 51 24.51 10.42 6.42
C ASN A 51 25.73 9.87 5.64
N GLY A 52 25.90 10.23 4.35
CA GLY A 52 27.07 9.84 3.56
C GLY A 52 27.00 8.42 2.96
N PHE A 53 25.80 7.86 2.82
CA PHE A 53 25.59 6.58 2.14
C PHE A 53 25.57 6.79 0.61
N ASP A 54 26.76 6.73 -0.01
CA ASP A 54 26.96 6.59 -1.47
C ASP A 54 26.96 5.10 -1.89
N GLU A 55 26.05 4.29 -1.32
CA GLU A 55 25.95 2.87 -1.67
C GLU A 55 24.92 2.64 -2.79
N GLU A 56 25.16 1.63 -3.62
CA GLU A 56 24.21 1.18 -4.65
C GLU A 56 22.92 0.67 -3.99
N TRP A 57 21.80 1.33 -4.32
CA TRP A 57 20.49 0.99 -3.76
C TRP A 57 19.95 -0.29 -4.39
N SER A 58 19.70 -1.31 -3.57
CA SER A 58 18.99 -2.51 -3.99
C SER A 58 17.49 -2.35 -3.82
N ASN A 59 16.73 -2.44 -4.93
CA ASN A 59 15.28 -2.31 -4.93
C ASN A 59 14.60 -3.68 -4.89
N LEU A 60 13.71 -3.89 -3.92
CA LEU A 60 12.89 -5.10 -3.81
C LEU A 60 11.42 -4.75 -4.07
N ALA A 61 10.78 -5.48 -4.99
CA ALA A 61 9.35 -5.40 -5.24
C ALA A 61 8.70 -6.77 -5.07
N ILE A 62 7.57 -6.81 -4.35
CA ILE A 62 6.73 -8.01 -4.24
C ILE A 62 5.56 -7.85 -5.20
N ILE A 63 5.61 -8.59 -6.30
CA ILE A 63 4.59 -8.58 -7.35
C ILE A 63 3.70 -9.80 -7.15
N ARG A 64 2.40 -9.64 -7.39
CA ARG A 64 1.42 -10.73 -7.44
C ARG A 64 0.73 -10.70 -8.79
N ASP A 65 0.14 -11.82 -9.19
CA ASP A 65 -0.74 -11.85 -10.35
C ASP A 65 -1.82 -10.74 -10.23
N PRO A 66 -2.01 -9.90 -11.26
CA PRO A 66 -2.95 -8.77 -11.18
C PRO A 66 -4.38 -9.18 -10.89
N ILE A 67 -4.85 -10.32 -11.43
CA ILE A 67 -6.21 -10.82 -11.26
C ILE A 67 -6.37 -11.33 -9.84
N GLU A 68 -5.44 -12.16 -9.35
CA GLU A 68 -5.46 -12.63 -7.96
C GLU A 68 -5.42 -11.48 -6.95
N ARG A 69 -4.58 -10.47 -7.20
CA ARG A 69 -4.49 -9.27 -6.36
C ARG A 69 -5.82 -8.52 -6.32
N PHE A 70 -6.45 -8.34 -7.48
CA PHE A 70 -7.75 -7.69 -7.58
C PHE A 70 -8.82 -8.45 -6.81
N VAL A 71 -8.96 -9.76 -7.06
CA VAL A 71 -9.96 -10.61 -6.40
C VAL A 71 -9.74 -10.63 -4.89
N SER A 72 -8.50 -10.82 -4.44
CA SER A 72 -8.14 -10.80 -3.02
C SER A 72 -8.47 -9.47 -2.37
N GLY A 73 -8.17 -8.34 -3.04
CA GLY A 73 -8.49 -7.01 -2.54
C GLY A 73 -10.00 -6.77 -2.46
N PHE A 74 -10.77 -7.22 -3.45
CA PHE A 74 -12.22 -7.03 -3.48
C PHE A 74 -12.90 -7.83 -2.38
N VAL A 75 -12.49 -9.10 -2.22
CA VAL A 75 -13.00 -9.95 -1.14
C VAL A 75 -12.66 -9.36 0.22
N ASP A 76 -11.42 -8.93 0.45
CA ASP A 76 -11.00 -8.32 1.72
C ASP A 76 -11.79 -7.04 2.02
N LYS A 77 -11.81 -6.06 1.11
CA LYS A 77 -12.38 -4.73 1.39
C LYS A 77 -13.91 -4.68 1.27
N CYS A 78 -14.48 -5.33 0.26
CA CYS A 78 -15.89 -5.13 -0.10
C CYS A 78 -16.81 -6.24 0.44
N VAL A 79 -16.31 -7.47 0.52
CA VAL A 79 -17.11 -8.64 0.96
C VAL A 79 -16.96 -8.89 2.46
N LEU A 80 -15.73 -9.03 2.94
CA LEU A 80 -15.42 -9.39 4.34
C LEU A 80 -15.50 -8.18 5.26
N ASN A 81 -14.67 -7.15 5.02
CA ASN A 81 -14.64 -5.96 5.87
C ASN A 81 -15.81 -5.00 5.63
N ARG A 82 -16.49 -5.12 4.47
CA ARG A 82 -17.64 -4.31 4.07
C ARG A 82 -17.41 -2.81 4.29
N GLU A 83 -16.26 -2.31 3.82
CA GLU A 83 -15.84 -0.92 4.04
C GLU A 83 -16.88 0.11 3.53
N TRP A 84 -17.70 -0.27 2.55
CA TRP A 84 -18.84 0.51 2.05
C TRP A 84 -19.92 0.81 3.10
N MET A 85 -19.99 0.06 4.21
CA MET A 85 -20.88 0.37 5.34
C MET A 85 -20.42 1.61 6.12
N LYS A 86 -19.11 1.88 6.16
CA LYS A 86 -18.55 3.08 6.80
C LYS A 86 -18.71 4.31 5.91
N LYS A 87 -18.56 4.11 4.59
CA LYS A 87 -18.74 5.16 3.59
C LYS A 87 -19.30 4.54 2.31
N SER A 88 -20.53 4.91 1.96
CA SER A 88 -21.27 4.32 0.82
C SER A 88 -20.54 4.44 -0.53
N SER A 89 -19.62 5.39 -0.69
CA SER A 89 -18.84 5.56 -1.91
C SER A 89 -17.72 4.54 -2.10
N ILE A 90 -17.32 3.79 -1.06
CA ILE A 90 -16.27 2.75 -1.14
C ILE A 90 -16.82 1.56 -1.94
N CYS A 91 -15.93 0.79 -2.56
CA CYS A 91 -16.28 -0.26 -3.51
C CYS A 91 -17.11 0.31 -4.67
N GLY A 92 -16.77 1.53 -5.12
CA GLY A 92 -17.41 2.22 -6.23
C GLY A 92 -18.91 2.53 -6.03
N GLY A 93 -19.45 2.43 -4.80
CA GLY A 93 -20.89 2.50 -4.56
C GLY A 93 -21.67 1.21 -4.89
N CYS A 94 -20.95 0.16 -5.34
CA CYS A 94 -21.51 -1.11 -5.80
C CYS A 94 -21.69 -2.15 -4.68
N LYS A 95 -21.24 -1.84 -3.45
CA LYS A 95 -21.24 -2.74 -2.29
C LYS A 95 -20.45 -4.03 -2.57
N MET A 96 -21.14 -5.13 -2.85
CA MET A 96 -20.56 -6.46 -3.09
C MET A 96 -20.70 -6.92 -4.56
N ASP A 97 -21.27 -6.08 -5.43
CA ASP A 97 -21.38 -6.38 -6.85
C ASP A 97 -20.04 -6.13 -7.56
N ILE A 98 -19.35 -7.23 -7.91
CA ILE A 98 -18.06 -7.18 -8.56
C ILE A 98 -18.14 -6.64 -9.99
N LYS A 99 -19.24 -6.90 -10.70
CA LYS A 99 -19.40 -6.46 -12.09
C LYS A 99 -19.52 -4.94 -12.13
N CYS A 100 -20.42 -4.38 -11.32
CA CYS A 100 -20.56 -2.95 -11.14
C CYS A 100 -19.22 -2.31 -10.71
N PHE A 101 -18.51 -2.94 -9.77
CA PHE A 101 -17.23 -2.39 -9.29
C PHE A 101 -16.16 -2.34 -10.38
N ILE A 102 -16.06 -3.38 -11.22
CA ILE A 102 -15.11 -3.40 -12.36
C ILE A 102 -15.42 -2.28 -13.35
N GLU A 103 -16.70 -2.06 -13.68
CA GLU A 103 -17.12 -1.00 -14.61
C GLU A 103 -16.75 0.39 -14.07
N VAL A 104 -17.03 0.65 -12.79
CA VAL A 104 -16.64 1.91 -12.12
C VAL A 104 -15.13 2.07 -12.06
N LEU A 105 -14.39 1.02 -11.70
CA LEU A 105 -12.94 1.08 -11.59
C LEU A 105 -12.29 1.33 -12.96
N TYR A 106 -12.79 0.69 -14.01
CA TYR A 106 -12.31 0.88 -15.37
C TYR A 106 -12.52 2.33 -15.86
N ASP A 107 -13.71 2.90 -15.66
CA ASP A 107 -13.98 4.31 -15.99
C ASP A 107 -13.03 5.26 -15.26
N ARG A 108 -12.77 5.02 -13.98
CA ARG A 108 -11.82 5.82 -13.19
C ARG A 108 -10.39 5.68 -13.69
N MET A 109 -9.96 4.46 -14.03
CA MET A 109 -8.63 4.22 -14.61
C MET A 109 -8.48 4.93 -15.96
N TYR A 110 -9.51 4.89 -16.80
CA TYR A 110 -9.53 5.57 -18.09
C TYR A 110 -9.39 7.09 -17.92
N LYS A 111 -10.20 7.70 -17.03
CA LYS A 111 -10.12 9.13 -16.70
C LYS A 111 -8.75 9.55 -16.17
N ARG A 112 -8.14 8.74 -15.31
CA ARG A 112 -6.78 9.03 -14.81
C ARG A 112 -5.72 8.90 -15.90
N SER A 113 -5.79 7.84 -16.71
CA SER A 113 -4.78 7.57 -17.74
C SER A 113 -4.85 8.50 -18.93
N ILE A 114 -6.06 8.86 -19.38
CA ILE A 114 -6.28 9.62 -20.60
C ILE A 114 -6.52 11.11 -20.29
N ASN A 115 -7.36 11.42 -19.31
CA ASN A 115 -7.70 12.81 -18.98
C ASN A 115 -6.72 13.45 -17.98
N GLY A 116 -5.79 12.66 -17.42
CA GLY A 116 -4.84 13.15 -16.41
C GLY A 116 -5.47 13.53 -15.08
N GLU A 117 -6.68 13.03 -14.79
CA GLU A 117 -7.39 13.33 -13.55
C GLU A 117 -6.62 12.80 -12.32
N LYS A 118 -6.39 13.66 -11.33
CA LYS A 118 -5.74 13.29 -10.05
C LYS A 118 -6.73 12.60 -9.13
N LEU A 119 -7.12 11.38 -9.50
CA LEU A 119 -7.98 10.51 -8.70
C LEU A 119 -7.14 9.74 -7.66
N ASN A 120 -7.46 9.91 -6.38
CA ASN A 120 -6.75 9.26 -5.28
C ASN A 120 -7.69 8.97 -4.10
N ASN A 121 -8.75 8.21 -4.34
CA ASN A 121 -9.65 7.75 -3.28
C ASN A 121 -9.18 6.42 -2.67
N PHE A 122 -9.94 5.90 -1.71
CA PHE A 122 -9.65 4.62 -1.06
C PHE A 122 -9.56 3.47 -2.05
N ASP A 123 -10.51 3.34 -2.99
CA ASP A 123 -10.52 2.25 -3.96
C ASP A 123 -9.32 2.35 -4.92
N ASP A 124 -9.01 3.55 -5.41
CA ASP A 124 -7.88 3.81 -6.30
C ASP A 124 -6.57 3.30 -5.68
N GLN A 125 -6.33 3.60 -4.40
CA GLN A 125 -5.10 3.19 -3.69
C GLN A 125 -4.97 1.67 -3.52
N HIS A 126 -6.09 0.94 -3.46
CA HIS A 126 -6.08 -0.51 -3.24
C HIS A 126 -6.11 -1.30 -4.55
N PHE A 127 -6.77 -0.77 -5.58
CA PHE A 127 -7.11 -1.53 -6.79
C PHE A 127 -6.40 -1.05 -8.05
N PHE A 128 -5.91 0.20 -8.12
CA PHE A 128 -5.15 0.64 -9.29
C PHE A 128 -3.83 -0.12 -9.46
N PRO A 129 -3.32 -0.23 -10.70
CA PRO A 129 -2.08 -0.91 -11.00
C PRO A 129 -0.93 -0.51 -10.05
N GLN A 130 -0.14 -1.50 -9.62
CA GLN A 130 0.95 -1.28 -8.65
C GLN A 130 2.00 -0.27 -9.14
N ASN A 131 2.18 -0.11 -10.45
CA ASN A 131 3.10 0.87 -11.02
C ASN A 131 2.58 2.33 -10.92
N TRP A 132 1.31 2.57 -10.58
CA TRP A 132 0.74 3.91 -10.46
C TRP A 132 0.86 4.50 -9.05
N PHE A 133 0.99 3.63 -8.05
CA PHE A 133 1.20 4.01 -6.66
C PHE A 133 1.95 2.90 -5.94
N VAL A 134 3.20 3.19 -5.56
CA VAL A 134 4.04 2.27 -4.78
C VAL A 134 4.35 2.92 -3.44
N LYS A 135 4.10 2.17 -2.36
CA LYS A 135 4.64 2.52 -1.05
C LYS A 135 6.06 2.00 -0.97
N VAL A 136 7.03 2.90 -0.76
CA VAL A 136 8.44 2.53 -0.68
C VAL A 136 8.83 2.31 0.79
N ILE A 137 9.47 1.17 1.06
CA ILE A 137 9.92 0.77 2.40
C ILE A 137 11.42 0.46 2.30
N PHE A 138 12.19 0.99 3.24
CA PHE A 138 13.65 0.97 3.20
C PHE A 138 14.26 -0.02 4.20
N LEU A 139 15.23 -0.79 3.72
CA LEU A 139 16.20 -1.60 4.46
C LEU A 139 17.57 -0.91 4.27
N CYS A 140 18.26 -0.58 5.37
CA CYS A 140 19.72 -0.46 5.31
C CYS A 140 20.27 -1.88 5.28
#